data_AF-A0A7C9PXH4-F1
#
_entry.id   AF-A0A7C9PXH4-F1
#
_cell.length_a   1.000
_cell.length_b   1.000
_cell.length_c   1.000
_cell.angle_alpha   90.00
_cell.angle_beta   90.00
_cell.angle_gamma   90.00
#
_symmetry.space_group_name_H-M   'P 1'
#
loop_
_entity.id
_entity.type
_entity.pdbx_description
1 polymer ?
#
loop_
_entity_poly.entity_id
_entity_poly.type
_entity_poly.pdbx_seq_one_letter_code
_entity_poly.pdbx_strand_id
1 'polypeptide(L)'
;MQTLPEAYNSAIQHQEKGNLQEAERIYRLILQQKLDYAEANKLYAEVYTRLGRIYYQQEKLEEALAACRQAIQNDPGLAETYATLGDILEAKGEIPAAVRSYEKAIALKPDFAQVHFNHGDLLTRQGQKDAATKSYYTAAIATYPNLAIDLHFNSTLTYGHNIMWDPWLLQDGDLYHLCYLTGQRHVQPFWKQGEVSAAVSSDLKNWQYQGNILKPGQNHYWQADNICAGSLYKDNQTYYLFYSTSVYKEDGVEQTVGLASSPDGVNWNFRPTPLLKPEPRWYGASTRPGCEPSDPLNNIIQFRDPYVVKDPESGKYYMYITAVAARDVSTSLSYKGCIGLAVADKIDGPYQCLPPAAEALLAGTEESIYYELERPQVIFQNGRYYLFFSSWARWVNRKWIERVGSDGISDSSIYCYVSDRIAGPFKPLSEKPIVLGSDRTGLYGTQFIANPQKNGWLAYGWNYKSKTLEVSDRFPVIWEGDRIEILV
;
A
#
# COMPACT_ATOMS: atom_id res chain seq x y z
N MET A 1 -23.20 -48.19 -11.53
CA MET A 1 -22.27 -47.59 -12.50
C MET A 1 -22.15 -46.13 -12.14
N GLN A 2 -20.94 -45.59 -11.94
CA GLN A 2 -20.77 -44.16 -11.72
C GLN A 2 -21.22 -43.39 -12.98
N THR A 3 -21.87 -42.24 -12.79
CA THR A 3 -22.20 -41.35 -13.91
C THR A 3 -20.92 -40.69 -14.46
N LEU A 4 -20.95 -40.15 -15.69
CA LEU A 4 -19.78 -39.48 -16.29
C LEU A 4 -19.26 -38.29 -15.47
N PRO A 5 -20.13 -37.40 -14.91
CA PRO A 5 -19.67 -36.35 -14.00
C PRO A 5 -19.02 -36.90 -12.73
N GLU A 6 -19.55 -37.99 -12.16
CA GLU A 6 -18.95 -38.65 -10.99
C GLU A 6 -17.58 -39.25 -11.31
N ALA A 7 -17.44 -39.93 -12.45
CA ALA A 7 -16.17 -40.47 -12.90
C ALA A 7 -15.15 -39.35 -13.16
N TYR A 8 -15.58 -38.25 -13.79
CA TYR A 8 -14.73 -37.09 -14.05
C TYR A 8 -14.24 -36.43 -12.76
N ASN A 9 -15.14 -36.19 -11.80
CA ASN A 9 -14.78 -35.64 -10.50
C ASN A 9 -13.86 -36.59 -9.71
N SER A 10 -14.09 -37.89 -9.78
CA SER A 10 -13.19 -38.90 -9.19
C SER A 10 -11.79 -38.83 -9.79
N ALA A 11 -11.68 -38.68 -11.11
CA ALA A 11 -10.39 -38.55 -11.79
C ALA A 11 -9.63 -37.28 -11.37
N ILE A 12 -10.34 -36.15 -11.22
CA ILE A 12 -9.76 -34.90 -10.72
C ILE A 12 -9.20 -35.09 -9.31
N GLN A 13 -9.96 -35.72 -8.40
CA GLN A 13 -9.49 -35.98 -7.04
C GLN A 13 -8.25 -36.86 -7.00
N HIS A 14 -8.17 -37.89 -7.85
CA HIS A 14 -6.96 -38.70 -7.97
C HIS A 14 -5.78 -37.87 -8.49
N GLN A 15 -6.02 -37.00 -9.47
CA GLN A 15 -4.99 -36.12 -10.03
C GLN A 15 -4.46 -35.12 -8.99
N GLU A 16 -5.34 -34.47 -8.22
CA GLU A 16 -4.98 -33.54 -7.14
C GLU A 16 -4.18 -34.21 -6.01
N LYS A 17 -4.44 -35.50 -5.75
CA LYS A 17 -3.69 -36.32 -4.78
C LYS A 17 -2.37 -36.89 -5.33
N GLY A 18 -2.02 -36.58 -6.59
CA GLY A 18 -0.81 -37.11 -7.25
C GLY A 18 -0.94 -38.55 -7.74
N ASN A 19 -2.12 -39.17 -7.68
CA ASN A 19 -2.39 -40.52 -8.16
C ASN A 19 -2.60 -40.53 -9.68
N LEU A 20 -1.59 -40.10 -10.44
CA LEU A 20 -1.69 -39.81 -11.88
C LEU A 20 -2.10 -41.03 -12.73
N GLN A 21 -1.66 -42.23 -12.35
CA GLN A 21 -1.99 -43.48 -13.07
C GLN A 21 -3.48 -43.81 -12.99
N GLU A 22 -4.08 -43.61 -11.81
CA GLU A 22 -5.50 -43.88 -11.61
C GLU A 22 -6.37 -42.80 -12.25
N ALA A 23 -5.95 -41.53 -12.18
CA ALA A 23 -6.60 -40.44 -12.90
C ALA A 23 -6.59 -40.69 -14.42
N GLU A 24 -5.43 -41.06 -15.00
CA GLU A 24 -5.30 -41.42 -16.42
C GLU A 24 -6.25 -42.56 -16.80
N ARG A 25 -6.30 -43.63 -15.99
CA ARG A 25 -7.17 -44.78 -16.21
C ARG A 25 -8.64 -44.35 -16.30
N ILE A 26 -9.09 -43.52 -15.36
CA ILE A 26 -10.48 -43.04 -15.32
C ILE A 26 -10.78 -42.10 -16.49
N TYR A 27 -9.87 -41.19 -16.85
CA TYR A 27 -10.02 -40.33 -18.03
C TYR A 27 -10.14 -41.14 -19.33
N ARG A 28 -9.32 -42.18 -19.50
CA ARG A 28 -9.42 -43.08 -20.67
C ARG A 28 -10.76 -43.83 -20.70
N LEU A 29 -11.31 -44.23 -19.55
CA LEU A 29 -12.63 -44.85 -19.48
C LEU A 29 -13.75 -43.89 -19.88
N ILE A 30 -13.66 -42.62 -19.49
CA ILE A 30 -14.63 -41.59 -19.89
C ILE A 30 -14.64 -41.46 -21.43
N LEU A 31 -13.47 -41.41 -22.06
CA LEU A 31 -13.34 -41.30 -23.52
C LEU A 31 -13.86 -42.53 -24.28
N GLN A 32 -13.96 -43.70 -23.64
CA GLN A 32 -14.49 -44.92 -24.26
C GLN A 32 -16.01 -44.96 -24.35
N GLN A 33 -16.73 -44.11 -23.60
CA GLN A 33 -18.20 -44.17 -23.54
C GLN A 33 -18.92 -43.62 -24.78
N LYS A 34 -18.17 -43.17 -25.82
CA LYS A 34 -18.64 -42.79 -27.17
C LYS A 34 -20.03 -42.12 -27.20
N LEU A 35 -20.15 -41.07 -26.42
CA LEU A 35 -21.30 -40.17 -26.38
C LEU A 35 -21.28 -39.24 -27.61
N ASP A 36 -22.44 -39.02 -28.22
CA ASP A 36 -22.59 -38.21 -29.43
C ASP A 36 -23.58 -37.06 -29.19
N TYR A 37 -23.12 -36.02 -28.51
CA TYR A 37 -23.84 -34.75 -28.30
C TYR A 37 -22.89 -33.61 -27.91
N ALA A 38 -23.31 -32.36 -28.09
CA ALA A 38 -22.44 -31.18 -27.95
C ALA A 38 -21.80 -31.04 -26.55
N GLU A 39 -22.53 -31.37 -25.49
CA GLU A 39 -22.02 -31.35 -24.13
C GLU A 39 -20.99 -32.47 -23.86
N ALA A 40 -21.03 -33.59 -24.60
CA ALA A 40 -19.99 -34.61 -24.53
C ALA A 40 -18.66 -34.11 -25.13
N ASN A 41 -18.70 -33.31 -26.20
CA ASN A 41 -17.49 -32.74 -26.81
C ASN A 41 -16.76 -31.80 -25.83
N LYS A 42 -17.48 -30.95 -25.08
CA LYS A 42 -16.86 -30.10 -24.04
C LYS A 42 -16.19 -30.93 -22.95
N LEU A 43 -16.88 -31.95 -22.43
CA LEU A 43 -16.30 -32.86 -21.44
C LEU A 43 -15.07 -33.59 -21.99
N TYR A 44 -15.12 -34.07 -23.24
CA TYR A 44 -13.97 -34.71 -23.86
C TYR A 44 -12.80 -33.74 -24.06
N ALA A 45 -13.06 -32.49 -24.41
CA ALA A 45 -12.01 -31.49 -24.50
C ALA A 45 -11.31 -31.28 -23.14
N GLU A 46 -12.07 -31.15 -22.06
CA GLU A 46 -11.51 -31.04 -20.71
C GLU A 46 -10.71 -32.29 -20.31
N VAL A 47 -11.25 -33.49 -20.59
CA VAL A 47 -10.58 -34.77 -20.31
C VAL A 47 -9.28 -34.91 -21.10
N TYR A 48 -9.28 -34.58 -22.39
CA TYR A 48 -8.07 -34.59 -23.22
C TYR A 48 -7.04 -33.56 -22.74
N THR A 49 -7.46 -32.36 -22.29
CA THR A 49 -6.55 -31.36 -21.72
C THR A 49 -5.89 -31.85 -20.43
N ARG A 50 -6.65 -32.52 -19.55
CA ARG A 50 -6.11 -33.11 -18.33
C ARG A 50 -5.16 -34.27 -18.61
N LEU A 51 -5.48 -35.13 -19.58
CA LEU A 51 -4.55 -36.16 -20.08
C LEU A 51 -3.26 -35.54 -20.65
N GLY A 52 -3.37 -34.45 -21.42
CA GLY A 52 -2.23 -33.69 -21.92
C GLY A 52 -1.30 -33.23 -20.80
N ARG A 53 -1.86 -32.69 -19.71
CA ARG A 53 -1.08 -32.31 -18.51
C ARG A 53 -0.43 -33.50 -17.81
N ILE A 54 -1.13 -34.63 -17.68
CA ILE A 54 -0.58 -35.85 -17.09
C ILE A 54 0.59 -36.38 -17.92
N TYR A 55 0.45 -36.46 -19.24
CA TYR A 55 1.54 -36.90 -20.12
C TYR A 55 2.72 -35.93 -20.10
N TYR A 56 2.46 -34.62 -20.04
CA TYR A 56 3.50 -33.61 -19.87
C TYR A 56 4.29 -33.82 -18.56
N GLN A 57 3.61 -34.05 -17.43
CA GLN A 57 4.26 -34.35 -16.15
C GLN A 57 5.06 -35.66 -16.16
N GLN A 58 4.70 -36.60 -17.04
CA GLN A 58 5.43 -37.86 -17.26
C GLN A 58 6.53 -37.73 -18.34
N GLU A 59 6.79 -36.52 -18.86
CA GLU A 59 7.74 -36.25 -19.96
C GLU A 59 7.40 -36.97 -21.29
N LYS A 60 6.16 -37.43 -21.44
CA LYS A 60 5.63 -38.06 -22.66
C LYS A 60 5.10 -36.98 -23.62
N LEU A 61 6.03 -36.21 -24.19
CA LEU A 61 5.70 -34.97 -24.92
C LEU A 61 4.87 -35.21 -26.19
N GLU A 62 5.04 -36.33 -26.90
CA GLU A 62 4.27 -36.63 -28.12
C GLU A 62 2.81 -37.03 -27.79
N GLU A 63 2.61 -37.84 -26.76
CA GLU A 63 1.28 -38.17 -26.26
C GLU A 63 0.55 -36.94 -25.69
N ALA A 64 1.29 -36.04 -25.03
CA ALA A 64 0.76 -34.78 -24.55
C ALA A 64 0.28 -33.88 -25.71
N LEU A 65 1.09 -33.76 -26.78
CA LEU A 65 0.70 -33.03 -28.00
C LEU A 65 -0.53 -33.65 -28.67
N ALA A 66 -0.57 -34.98 -28.78
CA ALA A 66 -1.71 -35.68 -29.36
C ALA A 66 -3.00 -35.43 -28.56
N ALA A 67 -2.91 -35.44 -27.23
CA ALA A 67 -4.02 -35.13 -26.34
C ALA A 67 -4.50 -33.67 -26.50
N CYS A 68 -3.59 -32.68 -26.54
CA CYS A 68 -3.95 -31.29 -26.82
C CYS A 68 -4.62 -31.11 -28.19
N ARG A 69 -4.19 -31.84 -29.22
CA ARG A 69 -4.85 -31.82 -30.55
C ARG A 69 -6.27 -32.37 -30.49
N GLN A 70 -6.48 -33.46 -29.76
CA GLN A 70 -7.83 -33.99 -29.54
C GLN A 70 -8.70 -33.01 -28.75
N ALA A 71 -8.16 -32.37 -27.72
CA ALA A 71 -8.87 -31.35 -26.97
C ALA A 71 -9.32 -30.17 -27.86
N ILE A 72 -8.41 -29.64 -28.69
CA ILE A 72 -8.72 -28.54 -29.64
C ILE A 72 -9.77 -28.97 -30.68
N GLN A 73 -9.75 -30.22 -31.15
CA GLN A 73 -10.75 -30.74 -32.09
C GLN A 73 -12.16 -30.80 -31.48
N ASN A 74 -12.25 -31.07 -30.17
CA ASN A 74 -13.52 -31.16 -29.46
C ASN A 74 -14.03 -29.79 -28.99
N ASP A 75 -13.14 -28.92 -28.48
CA ASP A 75 -13.47 -27.55 -28.10
C ASP A 75 -12.28 -26.59 -28.37
N PRO A 76 -12.34 -25.78 -29.45
CA PRO A 76 -11.32 -24.78 -29.74
C PRO A 76 -11.42 -23.51 -28.86
N GLY A 77 -12.43 -23.42 -27.98
CA GLY A 77 -12.63 -22.31 -27.04
C GLY A 77 -11.99 -22.52 -25.67
N LEU A 78 -11.41 -23.70 -25.40
CA LEU A 78 -10.88 -24.03 -24.09
C LEU A 78 -9.45 -23.47 -23.87
N ALA A 79 -9.34 -22.36 -23.15
CA ALA A 79 -8.09 -21.64 -22.90
C ALA A 79 -7.01 -22.51 -22.24
N GLU A 80 -7.40 -23.36 -21.29
CA GLU A 80 -6.54 -24.30 -20.54
C GLU A 80 -5.80 -25.28 -21.46
N THR A 81 -6.38 -25.63 -22.61
CA THR A 81 -5.77 -26.49 -23.63
C THR A 81 -4.59 -25.79 -24.30
N TYR A 82 -4.77 -24.53 -24.69
CA TYR A 82 -3.73 -23.73 -25.34
C TYR A 82 -2.59 -23.36 -24.37
N ALA A 83 -2.91 -23.15 -23.08
CA ALA A 83 -1.90 -23.01 -22.03
C ALA A 83 -1.02 -24.28 -21.92
N THR A 84 -1.68 -25.44 -21.82
CA THR A 84 -0.98 -26.74 -21.73
C THR A 84 -0.15 -27.03 -22.99
N LEU A 85 -0.68 -26.69 -24.18
CA LEU A 85 0.06 -26.79 -25.44
C LEU A 85 1.30 -25.89 -25.45
N GLY A 86 1.20 -24.68 -24.90
CA GLY A 86 2.33 -23.77 -24.73
C GLY A 86 3.44 -24.37 -23.86
N ASP A 87 3.08 -24.92 -22.69
CA ASP A 87 4.04 -25.56 -21.77
C ASP A 87 4.78 -26.73 -22.43
N ILE A 88 4.06 -27.55 -23.21
CA ILE A 88 4.64 -28.70 -23.94
C ILE A 88 5.60 -28.22 -25.05
N LEU A 89 5.20 -27.23 -25.84
CA LEU A 89 6.03 -26.69 -26.93
C LEU A 89 7.28 -25.99 -26.39
N GLU A 90 7.16 -25.32 -25.24
CA GLU A 90 8.29 -24.75 -24.53
C GLU A 90 9.30 -25.82 -24.10
N ALA A 91 8.83 -26.92 -23.51
CA ALA A 91 9.70 -28.04 -23.11
C ALA A 91 10.41 -28.69 -24.30
N LYS A 92 9.79 -28.67 -25.50
CA LYS A 92 10.43 -29.11 -26.76
C LYS A 92 11.40 -28.08 -27.36
N GLY A 93 11.51 -26.88 -26.78
CA GLY A 93 12.34 -25.80 -27.28
C GLY A 93 11.72 -25.05 -28.48
N GLU A 94 10.46 -25.32 -28.83
CA GLU A 94 9.75 -24.69 -29.94
C GLU A 94 9.17 -23.31 -29.52
N ILE A 95 10.04 -22.42 -29.07
CA ILE A 95 9.67 -21.16 -28.39
C ILE A 95 8.67 -20.29 -29.19
N PRO A 96 8.83 -20.06 -30.52
CA PRO A 96 7.86 -19.27 -31.26
C PRO A 96 6.45 -19.89 -31.32
N ALA A 97 6.35 -21.22 -31.28
CA ALA A 97 5.06 -21.92 -31.29
C ALA A 97 4.41 -21.92 -29.90
N ALA A 98 5.22 -22.00 -28.84
CA ALA A 98 4.76 -21.84 -27.46
C ALA A 98 4.16 -20.45 -27.21
N VAL A 99 4.84 -19.39 -27.66
CA VAL A 99 4.33 -18.00 -27.58
C VAL A 99 2.96 -17.86 -28.23
N ARG A 100 2.79 -18.32 -29.47
CA ARG A 100 1.47 -18.28 -30.16
C ARG A 100 0.38 -19.05 -29.43
N SER A 101 0.74 -20.14 -28.74
CA SER A 101 -0.20 -20.94 -27.96
C SER A 101 -0.63 -20.18 -26.70
N TYR A 102 0.30 -19.54 -26.00
CA TYR A 102 -0.02 -18.66 -24.88
C TYR A 102 -0.84 -17.43 -25.31
N GLU A 103 -0.54 -16.80 -26.45
CA GLU A 103 -1.35 -15.69 -27.00
C GLU A 103 -2.80 -16.12 -27.26
N LYS A 104 -3.00 -17.33 -27.79
CA LYS A 104 -4.35 -17.89 -28.01
C LYS A 104 -5.07 -18.16 -26.70
N ALA A 105 -4.38 -18.70 -25.69
CA ALA A 105 -4.93 -18.88 -24.35
C ALA A 105 -5.32 -17.55 -23.70
N ILE A 106 -4.48 -16.52 -23.82
CA ILE A 106 -4.73 -15.15 -23.34
C ILE A 106 -5.93 -14.53 -24.04
N ALA A 107 -6.08 -14.72 -25.36
CA ALA A 107 -7.23 -14.20 -26.11
C ALA A 107 -8.55 -14.84 -25.68
N LEU A 108 -8.53 -16.11 -25.25
CA LEU A 108 -9.70 -16.84 -24.76
C LEU A 108 -10.00 -16.55 -23.28
N LYS A 109 -8.96 -16.31 -22.47
CA LYS A 109 -9.05 -16.02 -21.04
C LYS A 109 -8.05 -14.92 -20.66
N PRO A 110 -8.43 -13.63 -20.79
CA PRO A 110 -7.51 -12.51 -20.60
C PRO A 110 -6.90 -12.38 -19.21
N ASP A 111 -7.55 -12.92 -18.18
CA ASP A 111 -7.15 -12.89 -16.77
C ASP A 111 -6.35 -14.14 -16.34
N PHE A 112 -5.85 -14.95 -17.29
CA PHE A 112 -5.15 -16.20 -16.99
C PHE A 112 -3.72 -15.95 -16.49
N ALA A 113 -3.57 -15.66 -15.20
CA ALA A 113 -2.33 -15.20 -14.58
C ALA A 113 -1.10 -16.07 -14.90
N GLN A 114 -1.23 -17.40 -14.73
CA GLN A 114 -0.15 -18.34 -14.99
C GLN A 114 0.37 -18.27 -16.43
N VAL A 115 -0.54 -18.11 -17.40
CA VAL A 115 -0.19 -18.04 -18.82
C VAL A 115 0.55 -16.75 -19.14
N HIS A 116 0.12 -15.63 -18.56
CA HIS A 116 0.81 -14.35 -18.69
C HIS A 116 2.23 -14.39 -18.11
N PHE A 117 2.45 -15.14 -17.02
CA PHE A 117 3.78 -15.34 -16.45
C PHE A 117 4.68 -16.15 -17.40
N ASN A 118 4.21 -17.32 -17.84
CA ASN A 118 4.97 -18.18 -18.76
C ASN A 118 5.24 -17.48 -20.11
N HIS A 119 4.28 -16.70 -20.61
CA HIS A 119 4.44 -15.86 -21.79
C HIS A 119 5.53 -14.79 -21.60
N GLY A 120 5.57 -14.15 -20.42
CA GLY A 120 6.61 -13.19 -20.06
C GLY A 120 8.03 -13.78 -20.07
N ASP A 121 8.18 -15.03 -19.60
CA ASP A 121 9.48 -15.72 -19.60
C ASP A 121 9.97 -16.00 -21.02
N LEU A 122 9.08 -16.52 -21.87
CA LEU A 122 9.42 -16.78 -23.27
C LEU A 122 9.77 -15.50 -24.05
N LEU A 123 9.04 -14.41 -23.81
CA LEU A 123 9.36 -13.11 -24.43
C LEU A 123 10.70 -12.56 -23.93
N THR A 124 11.05 -12.79 -22.66
CA THR A 124 12.36 -12.42 -22.10
C THR A 124 13.48 -13.17 -22.82
N ARG A 125 13.31 -14.48 -23.02
CA ARG A 125 14.27 -15.33 -23.76
C ARG A 125 14.41 -14.92 -25.23
N GLN A 126 13.38 -14.33 -25.82
CA GLN A 126 13.41 -13.75 -27.17
C GLN A 126 13.98 -12.32 -27.23
N GLY A 127 14.38 -11.74 -26.09
CA GLY A 127 14.89 -10.37 -26.02
C GLY A 127 13.81 -9.29 -26.13
N GLN A 128 12.53 -9.65 -26.11
CA GLN A 128 11.39 -8.74 -26.20
C GLN A 128 11.00 -8.19 -24.82
N LYS A 129 11.91 -7.42 -24.22
CA LYS A 129 11.81 -6.98 -22.82
C LYS A 129 10.51 -6.22 -22.50
N ASP A 130 10.04 -5.38 -23.42
CA ASP A 130 8.83 -4.57 -23.20
C ASP A 130 7.55 -5.43 -23.20
N ALA A 131 7.45 -6.36 -24.15
CA ALA A 131 6.33 -7.29 -24.23
C ALA A 131 6.34 -8.29 -23.05
N ALA A 132 7.53 -8.73 -22.63
CA ALA A 132 7.71 -9.58 -21.45
C ALA A 132 7.21 -8.88 -20.19
N THR A 133 7.62 -7.62 -20.01
CA THR A 133 7.16 -6.77 -18.90
C THR A 133 5.65 -6.63 -18.89
N LYS A 134 5.01 -6.40 -20.04
CA LYS A 134 3.54 -6.33 -20.16
C LYS A 134 2.84 -7.64 -19.80
N SER A 135 3.46 -8.79 -20.10
CA SER A 135 2.89 -10.10 -19.76
C SER A 135 3.04 -10.39 -18.28
N TYR A 136 4.24 -10.23 -17.71
CA TYR A 136 4.43 -10.33 -16.26
C TYR A 136 3.54 -9.35 -15.47
N TYR A 137 3.35 -8.15 -16.01
CA TYR A 137 2.40 -7.16 -15.49
C TYR A 137 1.00 -7.74 -15.39
N THR A 138 0.45 -8.30 -16.48
CA THR A 138 -0.92 -8.83 -16.50
C THR A 138 -1.06 -10.07 -15.59
N ALA A 139 -0.01 -10.89 -15.47
CA ALA A 139 0.03 -12.00 -14.51
C ALA A 139 -0.06 -11.51 -13.06
N ALA A 140 0.73 -10.48 -12.73
CA ALA A 140 0.72 -9.85 -11.42
C ALA A 140 -0.66 -9.25 -11.10
N ILE A 141 -1.32 -8.59 -12.07
CA ILE A 141 -2.68 -8.06 -11.90
C ILE A 141 -3.67 -9.15 -11.50
N ALA A 142 -3.66 -10.26 -12.23
CA ALA A 142 -4.62 -11.33 -12.04
C ALA A 142 -4.37 -12.15 -10.76
N THR A 143 -3.14 -12.15 -10.23
CA THR A 143 -2.78 -12.89 -9.00
C THR A 143 -2.81 -12.01 -7.74
N TYR A 144 -2.49 -10.73 -7.89
CA TYR A 144 -2.37 -9.74 -6.82
C TYR A 144 -3.02 -8.43 -7.30
N PRO A 145 -4.33 -8.25 -7.09
CA PRO A 145 -5.07 -7.10 -7.59
C PRO A 145 -4.50 -5.75 -7.15
N ASN A 146 -3.70 -5.70 -6.08
CA ASN A 146 -3.08 -4.46 -5.58
C ASN A 146 -1.67 -4.23 -6.10
N LEU A 147 -0.91 -5.29 -6.42
CA LEU A 147 0.28 -5.15 -7.23
C LEU A 147 -0.11 -4.64 -8.63
N ALA A 148 -1.35 -4.90 -9.07
CA ALA A 148 -1.97 -4.28 -10.23
C ALA A 148 -2.16 -2.78 -10.10
N ILE A 149 -2.58 -2.29 -8.93
CA ILE A 149 -2.76 -0.86 -8.66
C ILE A 149 -1.40 -0.19 -8.68
N ASP A 150 -0.44 -0.74 -7.93
CA ASP A 150 0.93 -0.26 -7.88
C ASP A 150 1.64 -0.34 -9.23
N LEU A 151 1.35 -1.37 -10.02
CA LEU A 151 1.89 -1.51 -11.37
C LEU A 151 1.07 -0.77 -12.42
N HIS A 152 -0.19 -0.41 -12.20
CA HIS A 152 -1.00 0.43 -13.09
C HIS A 152 -0.56 1.87 -12.90
N PHE A 153 -0.48 2.33 -11.64
CA PHE A 153 0.22 3.54 -11.22
C PHE A 153 1.65 3.56 -11.73
N ASN A 154 2.42 2.47 -11.52
CA ASN A 154 3.74 2.39 -12.13
C ASN A 154 3.61 2.36 -13.64
N SER A 155 2.71 1.67 -14.35
CA SER A 155 2.69 1.60 -15.82
C SER A 155 2.36 2.94 -16.49
N THR A 156 1.53 3.78 -15.85
CA THR A 156 1.41 5.20 -16.19
C THR A 156 2.68 6.01 -15.90
N LEU A 157 3.52 5.53 -14.99
CA LEU A 157 4.83 6.06 -14.58
C LEU A 157 6.05 5.21 -15.05
N THR A 158 5.93 4.11 -15.81
CA THR A 158 7.02 3.11 -16.01
C THR A 158 7.96 3.60 -17.11
N TYR A 159 7.58 4.69 -17.76
CA TYR A 159 8.49 5.56 -18.49
C TYR A 159 9.22 6.59 -17.60
N GLY A 160 9.11 6.51 -16.26
CA GLY A 160 9.64 7.50 -15.31
C GLY A 160 9.97 6.97 -13.91
N HIS A 161 11.08 6.23 -13.79
CA HIS A 161 12.11 6.25 -12.72
C HIS A 161 11.82 6.63 -11.22
N ASN A 162 10.60 6.65 -10.70
CA ASN A 162 10.30 7.21 -9.36
C ASN A 162 9.84 6.15 -8.31
N ILE A 163 10.14 6.39 -7.04
CA ILE A 163 9.64 5.66 -5.85
C ILE A 163 8.42 6.41 -5.32
N MET A 164 7.46 5.69 -4.73
CA MET A 164 6.24 6.24 -4.11
C MET A 164 6.10 5.85 -2.64
N TRP A 165 5.59 6.73 -1.79
CA TRP A 165 5.37 6.48 -0.36
C TRP A 165 4.33 7.45 0.26
N ASP A 166 4.00 7.23 1.54
CA ASP A 166 3.13 8.06 2.40
C ASP A 166 1.82 8.55 1.75
N PRO A 167 0.87 7.64 1.43
CA PRO A 167 -0.40 8.03 0.83
C PRO A 167 -1.30 8.81 1.80
N TRP A 168 -2.13 9.73 1.30
CA TRP A 168 -3.20 10.42 2.02
C TRP A 168 -4.50 10.19 1.27
N LEU A 169 -5.53 9.74 1.99
CA LEU A 169 -6.80 9.38 1.38
C LEU A 169 -7.94 10.22 1.95
N LEU A 170 -8.80 10.70 1.06
CA LEU A 170 -10.03 11.40 1.39
C LEU A 170 -11.16 10.78 0.58
N GLN A 171 -12.25 10.42 1.24
CA GLN A 171 -13.47 10.03 0.55
C GLN A 171 -14.44 11.21 0.46
N ASP A 172 -14.99 11.42 -0.73
CA ASP A 172 -16.06 12.37 -1.00
C ASP A 172 -17.13 11.72 -1.88
N GLY A 173 -18.27 11.38 -1.27
CA GLY A 173 -19.31 10.59 -1.93
C GLY A 173 -18.75 9.25 -2.43
N ASP A 174 -18.93 8.99 -3.73
CA ASP A 174 -18.45 7.77 -4.39
C ASP A 174 -16.98 7.88 -4.88
N LEU A 175 -16.32 9.01 -4.66
CA LEU A 175 -14.94 9.24 -5.08
C LEU A 175 -13.97 9.19 -3.90
N TYR A 176 -12.81 8.62 -4.16
CA TYR A 176 -11.64 8.63 -3.30
C TYR A 176 -10.58 9.50 -3.97
N HIS A 177 -10.15 10.54 -3.27
CA HIS A 177 -9.02 11.36 -3.62
C HIS A 177 -7.79 10.83 -2.89
N LEU A 178 -6.74 10.55 -3.67
CA LEU A 178 -5.46 10.09 -3.18
C LEU A 178 -4.41 11.15 -3.54
N CYS A 179 -3.63 11.54 -2.55
CA CYS A 179 -2.36 12.18 -2.79
C CYS A 179 -1.26 11.32 -2.15
N TYR A 180 -0.04 11.35 -2.70
CA TYR A 180 1.07 10.54 -2.19
C TYR A 180 2.41 11.18 -2.53
N LEU A 181 3.47 10.81 -1.82
CA LEU A 181 4.81 11.26 -2.13
C LEU A 181 5.41 10.43 -3.26
N THR A 182 6.16 11.11 -4.11
CA THR A 182 7.02 10.52 -5.14
C THR A 182 8.41 11.12 -5.08
N GLY A 183 9.41 10.36 -5.51
CA GLY A 183 10.79 10.84 -5.58
C GLY A 183 11.62 10.00 -6.53
N GLN A 184 12.75 10.53 -6.97
CA GLN A 184 13.54 9.88 -8.01
C GLN A 184 14.31 8.67 -7.46
N ARG A 185 14.18 7.51 -8.10
CA ARG A 185 14.76 6.24 -7.63
C ARG A 185 16.29 6.24 -7.52
N HIS A 186 16.95 7.09 -8.31
CA HIS A 186 18.41 7.20 -8.33
C HIS A 186 18.95 8.18 -7.26
N VAL A 187 18.10 9.00 -6.65
CA VAL A 187 18.50 9.87 -5.54
C VAL A 187 18.57 9.02 -4.27
N GLN A 188 19.68 9.14 -3.53
CA GLN A 188 19.89 8.41 -2.28
C GLN A 188 20.25 9.39 -1.14
N PRO A 189 19.50 9.38 -0.03
CA PRO A 189 18.23 8.67 0.14
C PRO A 189 17.08 9.28 -0.68
N PHE A 190 16.17 8.45 -1.16
CA PHE A 190 15.09 8.85 -2.08
C PHE A 190 14.13 9.89 -1.49
N TRP A 191 13.98 9.94 -0.17
CA TRP A 191 13.06 10.82 0.54
C TRP A 191 13.57 12.26 0.71
N LYS A 192 14.75 12.61 0.17
CA LYS A 192 15.27 13.99 0.17
C LYS A 192 14.70 14.88 -0.95
N GLN A 193 13.97 14.29 -1.89
CA GLN A 193 13.34 15.00 -3.01
C GLN A 193 11.92 14.50 -3.23
N GLY A 194 11.09 14.66 -2.21
CA GLY A 194 9.66 14.38 -2.23
C GLY A 194 8.91 15.42 -3.04
N GLU A 195 8.08 14.93 -3.94
CA GLU A 195 7.05 15.64 -4.70
C GLU A 195 5.68 15.04 -4.33
N VAL A 196 4.59 15.81 -4.45
CA VAL A 196 3.22 15.32 -4.23
C VAL A 196 2.61 14.98 -5.58
N SER A 197 2.17 13.74 -5.70
CA SER A 197 1.34 13.23 -6.80
C SER A 197 -0.10 13.08 -6.36
N ALA A 198 -1.04 13.10 -7.31
CA ALA A 198 -2.46 12.91 -7.04
C ALA A 198 -3.11 11.88 -7.97
N ALA A 199 -4.18 11.25 -7.50
CA ALA A 199 -5.03 10.36 -8.25
C ALA A 199 -6.44 10.28 -7.65
N VAL A 200 -7.40 9.80 -8.43
CA VAL A 200 -8.78 9.59 -7.98
C VAL A 200 -9.27 8.19 -8.35
N SER A 201 -10.14 7.62 -7.54
CA SER A 201 -10.76 6.31 -7.79
C SER A 201 -12.20 6.29 -7.29
N SER A 202 -13.07 5.48 -7.90
CA SER A 202 -14.43 5.24 -7.40
C SER A 202 -14.60 3.90 -6.67
N ASP A 203 -13.57 3.04 -6.70
CA ASP A 203 -13.67 1.66 -6.22
C ASP A 203 -12.44 1.19 -5.42
N LEU A 204 -11.50 2.10 -5.13
CA LEU A 204 -10.20 1.85 -4.48
C LEU A 204 -9.29 0.90 -5.25
N LYS A 205 -9.64 0.56 -6.50
CA LYS A 205 -8.93 -0.39 -7.35
C LYS A 205 -8.43 0.27 -8.62
N ASN A 206 -9.30 0.98 -9.31
CA ASN A 206 -8.98 1.67 -10.54
C ASN A 206 -8.72 3.14 -10.22
N TRP A 207 -7.45 3.54 -10.34
CA TRP A 207 -7.00 4.88 -10.01
C TRP A 207 -6.64 5.66 -11.28
N GLN A 208 -7.22 6.83 -11.43
CA GLN A 208 -6.90 7.79 -12.46
C GLN A 208 -5.85 8.77 -11.93
N TYR A 209 -4.62 8.67 -12.46
CA TYR A 209 -3.53 9.58 -12.14
C TYR A 209 -3.80 11.01 -12.62
N GLN A 210 -3.51 12.00 -11.77
CA GLN A 210 -3.74 13.42 -12.02
C GLN A 210 -2.45 14.23 -12.20
N GLY A 211 -1.27 13.60 -12.09
CA GLY A 211 0.02 14.29 -12.22
C GLY A 211 0.72 14.56 -10.89
N ASN A 212 1.95 15.07 -11.00
CA ASN A 212 2.68 15.67 -9.87
C ASN A 212 2.08 17.07 -9.65
N ILE A 213 1.30 17.22 -8.59
CA ILE A 213 0.59 18.46 -8.28
C ILE A 213 1.44 19.46 -7.49
N LEU A 214 2.51 19.01 -6.82
CA LEU A 214 3.43 19.87 -6.08
C LEU A 214 4.86 19.36 -6.15
N LYS A 215 5.82 20.25 -6.38
CA LYS A 215 7.26 19.94 -6.41
C LYS A 215 8.07 20.96 -5.60
N PRO A 216 9.23 20.59 -5.05
CA PRO A 216 10.17 21.55 -4.47
C PRO A 216 10.49 22.68 -5.46
N GLY A 217 10.53 23.93 -4.98
CA GLY A 217 10.87 25.11 -5.79
C GLY A 217 9.89 25.50 -6.91
N GLN A 218 8.89 24.68 -7.24
CA GLN A 218 7.79 25.03 -8.15
C GLN A 218 6.53 25.27 -7.32
N ASN A 219 5.72 26.27 -7.68
CA ASN A 219 4.46 26.64 -6.99
C ASN A 219 4.62 27.22 -5.57
N HIS A 220 5.86 27.35 -5.08
CA HIS A 220 6.17 28.00 -3.81
C HIS A 220 6.83 29.37 -4.03
N TYR A 221 6.24 30.42 -3.44
CA TYR A 221 6.91 31.73 -3.33
C TYR A 221 7.92 31.78 -2.15
N TRP A 222 8.12 30.67 -1.44
CA TRP A 222 9.05 30.53 -0.31
C TRP A 222 9.85 29.22 -0.41
N GLN A 223 11.16 29.29 -0.15
CA GLN A 223 12.11 28.22 -0.41
C GLN A 223 11.72 26.93 0.35
N ALA A 224 11.45 25.85 -0.39
CA ALA A 224 11.23 24.50 0.11
C ALA A 224 12.08 23.54 -0.73
N ASP A 225 12.99 22.84 -0.09
CA ASP A 225 13.93 21.92 -0.76
C ASP A 225 13.36 20.51 -0.89
N ASN A 226 12.39 20.17 -0.05
CA ASN A 226 11.74 18.86 -0.02
C ASN A 226 10.27 18.99 0.44
N ILE A 227 9.37 18.22 -0.17
CA ILE A 227 7.98 18.09 0.29
C ILE A 227 7.82 16.78 1.08
N CYS A 228 7.13 16.87 2.20
CA CYS A 228 6.83 15.80 3.13
C CYS A 228 5.31 15.62 3.25
N ALA A 229 4.90 14.58 3.98
CA ALA A 229 3.52 14.20 4.12
C ALA A 229 2.63 15.19 4.87
N GLY A 230 1.32 15.01 4.73
CA GLY A 230 0.29 15.74 5.48
C GLY A 230 -1.06 15.06 5.41
N SER A 231 -2.10 15.76 4.97
CA SER A 231 -3.47 15.24 4.91
C SER A 231 -4.34 15.96 3.87
N LEU A 232 -5.39 15.27 3.44
CA LEU A 232 -6.47 15.83 2.65
C LEU A 232 -7.68 16.08 3.55
N TYR A 233 -8.40 17.16 3.27
CA TYR A 233 -9.65 17.48 3.96
C TYR A 233 -10.63 18.15 2.99
N LYS A 234 -11.93 17.91 3.16
CA LYS A 234 -12.97 18.67 2.44
C LYS A 234 -13.84 19.41 3.43
N ASP A 235 -13.94 20.73 3.26
CA ASP A 235 -14.87 21.58 4.00
C ASP A 235 -15.79 22.30 3.01
N ASN A 236 -17.09 22.06 3.13
CA ASN A 236 -18.10 22.50 2.16
C ASN A 236 -17.78 22.00 0.73
N GLN A 237 -17.56 22.91 -0.22
CA GLN A 237 -17.23 22.58 -1.62
C GLN A 237 -15.72 22.73 -1.92
N THR A 238 -14.90 22.94 -0.90
CA THR A 238 -13.47 23.19 -1.08
C THR A 238 -12.66 22.03 -0.51
N TYR A 239 -11.75 21.51 -1.32
CA TYR A 239 -10.73 20.56 -0.92
C TYR A 239 -9.50 21.31 -0.43
N TYR A 240 -8.87 20.78 0.61
CA TYR A 240 -7.67 21.32 1.22
C TYR A 240 -6.61 20.22 1.28
N LEU A 241 -5.39 20.57 0.84
CA LEU A 241 -4.20 19.74 0.94
C LEU A 241 -3.27 20.41 1.94
N PHE A 242 -3.11 19.78 3.09
CA PHE A 242 -2.10 20.12 4.07
C PHE A 242 -0.88 19.25 3.80
N TYR A 243 0.30 19.86 3.81
CA TYR A 243 1.55 19.16 3.55
C TYR A 243 2.66 19.80 4.37
N SER A 244 3.81 19.16 4.40
CA SER A 244 4.98 19.71 5.09
C SER A 244 6.09 19.98 4.10
N THR A 245 6.94 20.95 4.43
CA THR A 245 8.14 21.26 3.65
C THR A 245 9.35 21.17 4.56
N SER A 246 10.48 20.73 4.03
CA SER A 246 11.77 20.89 4.69
C SER A 246 12.60 21.95 3.97
N VAL A 247 13.31 22.76 4.75
CA VAL A 247 14.36 23.68 4.28
C VAL A 247 15.67 23.26 4.92
N TYR A 248 16.65 22.89 4.10
CA TYR A 248 18.00 22.54 4.54
C TYR A 248 18.83 23.83 4.68
N LYS A 249 19.31 24.08 5.89
CA LYS A 249 20.18 25.21 6.25
C LYS A 249 21.59 24.69 6.53
N GLU A 250 22.55 25.61 6.62
CA GLU A 250 23.93 25.27 7.01
C GLU A 250 23.98 24.59 8.39
N ASP A 251 23.09 24.98 9.31
CA ASP A 251 23.09 24.57 10.70
C ASP A 251 21.98 23.57 11.05
N GLY A 252 21.18 23.09 10.09
CA GLY A 252 20.12 22.12 10.37
C GLY A 252 18.99 22.05 9.34
N VAL A 253 17.88 21.44 9.74
CA VAL A 253 16.67 21.32 8.91
C VAL A 253 15.48 21.91 9.65
N GLU A 254 14.76 22.83 9.00
CA GLU A 254 13.50 23.38 9.51
C GLU A 254 12.33 22.82 8.72
N GLN A 255 11.32 22.30 9.43
CA GLN A 255 10.07 21.87 8.84
C GLN A 255 8.93 22.84 9.16
N THR A 256 8.05 23.07 8.18
CA THR A 256 6.87 23.91 8.34
C THR A 256 5.68 23.33 7.58
N VAL A 257 4.47 23.81 7.88
CA VAL A 257 3.23 23.34 7.26
C VAL A 257 2.83 24.26 6.11
N GLY A 258 2.58 23.68 4.93
CA GLY A 258 1.99 24.33 3.77
C GLY A 258 0.50 24.03 3.63
N LEU A 259 -0.17 24.76 2.74
CA LEU A 259 -1.58 24.58 2.43
C LEU A 259 -1.86 24.91 0.96
N ALA A 260 -2.65 24.06 0.33
CA ALA A 260 -3.29 24.32 -0.95
C ALA A 260 -4.80 24.09 -0.85
N SER A 261 -5.56 24.79 -1.69
CA SER A 261 -7.01 24.62 -1.80
C SER A 261 -7.44 24.39 -3.23
N SER A 262 -8.46 23.57 -3.45
CA SER A 262 -9.01 23.27 -4.76
C SER A 262 -10.54 23.25 -4.72
N PRO A 263 -11.25 23.82 -5.71
CA PRO A 263 -12.71 23.73 -5.79
C PRO A 263 -13.20 22.39 -6.36
N ASP A 264 -12.34 21.65 -7.06
CA ASP A 264 -12.70 20.42 -7.79
C ASP A 264 -11.85 19.19 -7.39
N GLY A 265 -10.87 19.38 -6.51
CA GLY A 265 -9.96 18.33 -6.07
C GLY A 265 -8.92 17.94 -7.12
N VAL A 266 -8.77 18.74 -8.18
CA VAL A 266 -7.85 18.51 -9.31
C VAL A 266 -6.94 19.72 -9.52
N ASN A 267 -7.51 20.92 -9.55
CA ASN A 267 -6.81 22.16 -9.79
C ASN A 267 -6.50 22.85 -8.44
N TRP A 268 -5.23 22.81 -8.05
CA TRP A 268 -4.77 23.25 -6.73
C TRP A 268 -4.20 24.67 -6.74
N ASN A 269 -4.69 25.50 -5.83
CA ASN A 269 -4.16 26.84 -5.54
C ASN A 269 -3.30 26.78 -4.28
N PHE A 270 -1.98 26.96 -4.43
CA PHE A 270 -1.01 26.86 -3.34
C PHE A 270 -0.82 28.21 -2.64
N ARG A 271 -0.75 28.20 -1.30
CA ARG A 271 -0.46 29.43 -0.56
C ARG A 271 1.00 29.87 -0.74
N PRO A 272 1.25 31.18 -0.88
CA PRO A 272 2.59 31.73 -1.09
C PRO A 272 3.43 31.80 0.19
N THR A 273 2.89 31.43 1.35
CA THR A 273 3.58 31.43 2.64
C THR A 273 3.22 30.19 3.44
N PRO A 274 4.06 29.76 4.40
CA PRO A 274 3.72 28.68 5.32
C PRO A 274 2.41 28.99 6.04
N LEU A 275 1.55 27.99 6.18
CA LEU A 275 0.34 28.07 7.00
C LEU A 275 0.70 28.13 8.49
N LEU A 276 1.68 27.33 8.92
CA LEU A 276 2.09 27.23 10.31
C LEU A 276 3.58 26.90 10.42
N LYS A 277 4.23 27.51 11.41
CA LYS A 277 5.61 27.25 11.81
C LYS A 277 5.65 26.73 13.25
N PRO A 278 6.67 25.95 13.64
CA PRO A 278 6.85 25.55 15.02
C PRO A 278 6.98 26.78 15.93
N GLU A 279 6.24 26.81 17.03
CA GLU A 279 6.37 27.86 18.05
C GLU A 279 7.45 27.44 19.06
N PRO A 280 8.57 28.19 19.21
CA PRO A 280 9.70 27.81 20.06
C PRO A 280 9.36 27.56 21.54
N ARG A 281 8.24 28.11 22.01
CA ARG A 281 7.70 27.87 23.35
C ARG A 281 7.34 26.40 23.57
N TRP A 282 6.85 25.71 22.54
CA TRP A 282 6.32 24.36 22.62
C TRP A 282 7.13 23.35 21.82
N TYR A 283 7.71 23.78 20.69
CA TYR A 283 8.36 22.92 19.73
C TYR A 283 9.78 23.40 19.44
N GLY A 284 10.74 22.48 19.49
CA GLY A 284 12.16 22.81 19.45
C GLY A 284 12.97 21.91 18.51
N ALA A 285 14.25 22.22 18.42
CA ALA A 285 15.20 21.38 17.69
C ALA A 285 15.57 20.12 18.50
N SER A 286 15.89 19.05 17.80
CA SER A 286 16.52 17.87 18.38
C SER A 286 17.60 17.31 17.47
N THR A 287 18.46 16.51 18.08
CA THR A 287 19.42 15.68 17.38
C THR A 287 18.86 14.27 17.24
N ARG A 288 18.80 13.77 16.00
CA ARG A 288 18.38 12.40 15.74
C ARG A 288 19.36 11.42 16.39
N PRO A 289 18.89 10.42 17.15
CA PRO A 289 19.76 9.43 17.76
C PRO A 289 20.65 8.74 16.72
N GLY A 290 21.97 8.73 16.93
CA GLY A 290 22.92 8.02 16.07
C GLY A 290 23.26 8.71 14.74
N CYS A 291 22.87 9.97 14.54
CA CYS A 291 23.40 10.79 13.44
C CYS A 291 24.82 11.31 13.79
N GLU A 292 25.68 11.35 12.77
CA GLU A 292 27.01 11.96 12.88
C GLU A 292 26.90 13.50 13.01
N PRO A 293 27.85 14.19 13.65
CA PRO A 293 27.80 15.64 13.82
C PRO A 293 27.69 16.44 12.51
N SER A 294 28.16 15.87 11.40
CA SER A 294 28.13 16.46 10.06
C SER A 294 26.85 16.20 9.27
N ASP A 295 25.93 15.35 9.78
CA ASP A 295 24.64 15.11 9.14
C ASP A 295 23.74 16.33 9.36
N PRO A 296 23.15 16.94 8.32
CA PRO A 296 22.17 18.02 8.51
C PRO A 296 20.98 17.62 9.39
N LEU A 297 20.66 16.32 9.49
CA LEU A 297 19.63 15.79 10.40
C LEU A 297 20.05 15.75 11.87
N ASN A 298 21.31 16.11 12.17
CA ASN A 298 21.83 16.26 13.53
C ASN A 298 21.21 17.46 14.27
N ASN A 299 20.62 18.42 13.54
CA ASN A 299 19.86 19.53 14.12
C ASN A 299 18.55 19.72 13.34
N ILE A 300 17.49 19.02 13.73
CA ILE A 300 16.19 19.09 13.05
C ILE A 300 15.11 19.68 13.96
N ILE A 301 14.41 20.69 13.46
CA ILE A 301 13.14 21.14 14.01
C ILE A 301 12.04 20.35 13.29
N GLN A 302 11.71 19.20 13.86
CA GLN A 302 10.70 18.31 13.33
C GLN A 302 9.31 18.93 13.57
N PHE A 303 8.57 19.12 12.48
CA PHE A 303 7.24 19.72 12.49
C PHE A 303 6.53 19.38 11.18
N ARG A 304 6.09 18.12 11.04
CA ARG A 304 5.57 17.57 9.79
C ARG A 304 4.31 16.71 9.95
N ASP A 305 3.80 16.19 8.84
CA ASP A 305 2.64 15.29 8.76
C ASP A 305 1.36 15.89 9.39
N PRO A 306 0.97 17.13 9.04
CA PRO A 306 -0.21 17.77 9.58
C PRO A 306 -1.47 16.96 9.27
N TYR A 307 -2.20 16.57 10.31
CA TYR A 307 -3.51 15.94 10.22
C TYR A 307 -4.57 16.87 10.80
N VAL A 308 -5.53 17.29 9.99
CA VAL A 308 -6.57 18.25 10.39
C VAL A 308 -7.89 17.55 10.65
N VAL A 309 -8.53 17.90 11.76
CA VAL A 309 -9.86 17.44 12.14
C VAL A 309 -10.70 18.62 12.64
N LYS A 310 -11.98 18.64 12.28
CA LYS A 310 -12.94 19.60 12.84
C LYS A 310 -13.55 19.04 14.10
N ASP A 311 -13.50 19.82 15.17
CA ASP A 311 -14.19 19.50 16.40
C ASP A 311 -15.70 19.72 16.23
N PRO A 312 -16.55 18.69 16.38
CA PRO A 312 -17.99 18.83 16.18
C PRO A 312 -18.65 19.72 17.24
N GLU A 313 -18.07 19.83 18.44
CA GLU A 313 -18.64 20.62 19.54
C GLU A 313 -18.35 22.11 19.37
N SER A 314 -17.08 22.50 19.23
CA SER A 314 -16.69 23.90 19.09
C SER A 314 -16.75 24.44 17.67
N GLY A 315 -16.79 23.56 16.66
CA GLY A 315 -16.68 23.92 15.24
C GLY A 315 -15.27 24.33 14.79
N LYS A 316 -14.28 24.31 15.69
CA LYS A 316 -12.89 24.68 15.42
C LYS A 316 -12.14 23.57 14.71
N TYR A 317 -11.04 23.94 14.05
CA TYR A 317 -10.14 23.02 13.38
C TYR A 317 -8.90 22.79 14.23
N TYR A 318 -8.58 21.53 14.49
CA TYR A 318 -7.38 21.10 15.20
C TYR A 318 -6.44 20.40 14.24
N MET A 319 -5.15 20.73 14.35
CA MET A 319 -4.08 20.14 13.55
C MET A 319 -3.11 19.38 14.47
N TYR A 320 -2.91 18.10 14.19
CA TYR A 320 -1.96 17.23 14.87
C TYR A 320 -0.73 17.04 14.00
N ILE A 321 0.45 17.13 14.61
CA ILE A 321 1.71 17.30 13.85
C ILE A 321 2.78 16.40 14.47
N THR A 322 3.50 15.63 13.67
CA THR A 322 4.74 14.97 14.09
C THR A 322 5.74 16.04 14.50
N ALA A 323 6.11 16.11 15.78
CA ALA A 323 6.90 17.21 16.31
C ALA A 323 7.90 16.80 17.39
N VAL A 324 8.78 17.73 17.75
CA VAL A 324 9.71 17.60 18.88
C VAL A 324 9.35 18.63 19.94
N ALA A 325 9.22 18.18 21.19
CA ALA A 325 8.90 19.07 22.30
C ALA A 325 10.10 19.98 22.64
N ALA A 326 9.83 21.26 22.89
CA ALA A 326 10.83 22.20 23.41
C ALA A 326 11.18 21.82 24.85
N ARG A 327 12.39 21.30 25.07
CA ARG A 327 12.93 20.95 26.41
C ARG A 327 14.38 21.40 26.52
N ASP A 328 14.79 21.76 27.72
CA ASP A 328 16.10 22.34 28.00
C ASP A 328 17.26 21.42 27.53
N VAL A 329 18.37 22.05 27.12
CA VAL A 329 19.50 21.37 26.44
C VAL A 329 20.44 20.69 27.44
N SER A 330 20.27 20.94 28.74
CA SER A 330 21.18 20.49 29.79
C SER A 330 21.20 18.97 30.03
N THR A 331 20.18 18.24 29.58
CA THR A 331 20.16 16.77 29.59
C THR A 331 20.43 16.26 28.18
N SER A 332 21.52 15.52 27.99
CA SER A 332 22.01 14.97 26.72
C SER A 332 21.12 13.88 26.11
N LEU A 333 19.82 14.08 26.02
CA LEU A 333 18.84 13.05 25.67
C LEU A 333 18.31 13.25 24.26
N SER A 334 18.55 12.23 23.43
CA SER A 334 18.23 12.18 22.00
C SER A 334 16.76 11.90 21.69
N TYR A 335 15.93 11.54 22.68
CA TYR A 335 14.51 11.23 22.50
C TYR A 335 13.59 12.34 23.05
N LYS A 336 13.07 13.18 22.14
CA LYS A 336 12.17 14.31 22.47
C LYS A 336 10.91 14.38 21.59
N GLY A 337 10.53 13.27 20.93
CA GLY A 337 9.35 13.22 20.07
C GLY A 337 8.04 13.46 20.81
N CYS A 338 7.09 14.10 20.13
CA CYS A 338 5.72 14.34 20.58
C CYS A 338 4.75 14.45 19.39
N ILE A 339 3.44 14.45 19.68
CA ILE A 339 2.43 14.94 18.73
C ILE A 339 2.12 16.38 19.10
N GLY A 340 2.53 17.31 18.24
CA GLY A 340 2.19 18.71 18.31
C GLY A 340 0.72 18.97 18.00
N LEU A 341 0.23 20.12 18.44
CA LEU A 341 -1.15 20.54 18.35
C LEU A 341 -1.24 22.02 17.96
N ALA A 342 -2.16 22.34 17.07
CA ALA A 342 -2.57 23.71 16.79
C ALA A 342 -4.08 23.80 16.59
N VAL A 343 -4.65 25.00 16.78
CA VAL A 343 -6.10 25.25 16.65
C VAL A 343 -6.37 26.50 15.81
N ALA A 344 -7.45 26.47 15.02
CA ALA A 344 -7.94 27.62 14.26
C ALA A 344 -9.47 27.65 14.23
N ASP A 345 -10.05 28.84 14.12
CA ASP A 345 -11.51 29.00 13.91
C ASP A 345 -11.93 28.71 12.45
N LYS A 346 -10.97 28.74 11.51
CA LYS A 346 -11.17 28.41 10.09
C LYS A 346 -10.14 27.40 9.64
N ILE A 347 -10.51 26.56 8.68
CA ILE A 347 -9.65 25.48 8.16
C ILE A 347 -8.35 26.01 7.53
N ASP A 348 -8.39 27.19 6.92
CA ASP A 348 -7.24 27.87 6.31
C ASP A 348 -6.52 28.82 7.28
N GLY A 349 -6.84 28.74 8.57
CA GLY A 349 -6.16 29.47 9.64
C GLY A 349 -6.70 30.89 9.88
N PRO A 350 -5.95 31.71 10.64
CA PRO A 350 -4.64 31.42 11.21
C PRO A 350 -4.71 30.33 12.30
N TYR A 351 -3.70 29.46 12.34
CA TYR A 351 -3.54 28.45 13.41
C TYR A 351 -2.69 29.00 14.54
N GLN A 352 -3.08 28.69 15.77
CA GLN A 352 -2.32 28.94 16.98
C GLN A 352 -1.76 27.62 17.51
N CYS A 353 -0.44 27.54 17.71
CA CYS A 353 0.20 26.41 18.37
C CYS A 353 -0.24 26.31 19.84
N LEU A 354 -0.48 25.07 20.27
CA LEU A 354 -0.81 24.69 21.64
C LEU A 354 0.32 23.83 22.22
N PRO A 355 0.31 23.55 23.53
CA PRO A 355 1.14 22.48 24.09
C PRO A 355 0.91 21.15 23.33
N PRO A 356 1.90 20.24 23.30
CA PRO A 356 1.74 18.96 22.62
C PRO A 356 0.48 18.20 23.07
N ALA A 357 -0.23 17.59 22.13
CA ALA A 357 -1.39 16.75 22.41
C ALA A 357 -1.00 15.43 23.08
N ALA A 358 0.16 14.87 22.70
CA ALA A 358 0.70 13.64 23.27
C ALA A 358 2.21 13.71 23.46
N GLU A 359 2.65 13.46 24.70
CA GLU A 359 4.05 13.28 25.06
C GLU A 359 4.18 11.92 25.77
N ALA A 360 4.66 10.92 25.03
CA ALA A 360 4.90 9.59 25.57
C ALA A 360 6.19 9.61 26.39
N LEU A 361 6.14 9.91 27.68
CA LEU A 361 7.34 9.97 28.54
C LEU A 361 7.66 8.61 29.17
N LEU A 362 8.95 8.29 29.26
CA LEU A 362 9.41 7.19 30.10
C LEU A 362 9.20 7.57 31.57
N ALA A 363 8.64 6.66 32.35
CA ALA A 363 8.25 6.94 33.73
C ALA A 363 9.44 7.42 34.57
N GLY A 364 9.27 8.57 35.23
CA GLY A 364 10.32 9.16 36.08
C GLY A 364 11.45 9.85 35.32
N THR A 365 11.33 10.07 34.01
CA THR A 365 12.34 10.79 33.21
C THR A 365 11.70 11.83 32.29
N GLU A 366 12.52 12.67 31.68
CA GLU A 366 12.12 13.58 30.60
C GLU A 366 12.39 12.99 29.20
N GLU A 367 12.72 11.70 29.11
CA GLU A 367 12.92 11.03 27.82
C GLU A 367 11.58 10.66 27.21
N SER A 368 11.37 11.03 25.95
CA SER A 368 10.26 10.45 25.20
C SER A 368 10.53 8.96 24.93
N ILE A 369 9.46 8.17 24.88
CA ILE A 369 9.45 6.78 24.43
C ILE A 369 9.72 6.71 22.93
N TYR A 370 9.21 7.68 22.18
CA TYR A 370 9.36 7.72 20.72
C TYR A 370 10.17 8.97 20.34
N TYR A 371 11.10 8.83 19.41
CA TYR A 371 11.76 9.96 18.78
C TYR A 371 10.87 10.58 17.70
N GLU A 372 10.22 9.73 16.89
CA GLU A 372 9.27 10.15 15.86
C GLU A 372 7.93 9.46 16.12
N LEU A 373 6.87 10.26 16.26
CA LEU A 373 5.48 9.79 16.30
C LEU A 373 4.84 10.19 14.97
N GLU A 374 5.17 9.43 13.93
CA GLU A 374 4.93 9.83 12.55
C GLU A 374 3.49 9.59 12.13
N ARG A 375 3.04 10.37 11.13
CA ARG A 375 1.74 10.17 10.47
C ARG A 375 0.56 10.17 11.46
N PRO A 376 0.42 11.21 12.31
CA PRO A 376 -0.69 11.28 13.24
C PRO A 376 -2.03 11.20 12.51
N GLN A 377 -3.00 10.56 13.14
CA GLN A 377 -4.39 10.58 12.70
C GLN A 377 -5.29 10.59 13.92
N VAL A 378 -6.26 11.50 13.96
CA VAL A 378 -7.26 11.57 15.03
C VAL A 378 -8.63 11.26 14.50
N ILE A 379 -9.27 10.24 15.07
CA ILE A 379 -10.62 9.81 14.72
C ILE A 379 -11.50 9.92 15.96
N PHE A 380 -12.65 10.59 15.82
CA PHE A 380 -13.68 10.60 16.84
C PHE A 380 -14.62 9.41 16.64
N GLN A 381 -14.68 8.51 17.62
CA GLN A 381 -15.52 7.33 17.57
C GLN A 381 -15.98 6.98 18.99
N ASN A 382 -17.21 6.49 19.15
CA ASN A 382 -17.76 6.05 20.44
C ASN A 382 -17.60 7.09 21.58
N GLY A 383 -17.69 8.38 21.26
CA GLY A 383 -17.59 9.47 22.24
C GLY A 383 -16.16 9.85 22.65
N ARG A 384 -15.12 9.31 21.99
CA ARG A 384 -13.71 9.54 22.34
C ARG A 384 -12.88 9.83 21.10
N TYR A 385 -11.74 10.48 21.29
CA TYR A 385 -10.75 10.76 20.25
C TYR A 385 -9.63 9.73 20.33
N TYR A 386 -9.40 9.03 19.22
CA TYR A 386 -8.33 8.04 19.06
C TYR A 386 -7.23 8.64 18.18
N LEU A 387 -6.04 8.83 18.76
CA LEU A 387 -4.84 9.32 18.11
C LEU A 387 -3.93 8.16 17.74
N PHE A 388 -3.82 7.89 16.45
CA PHE A 388 -2.92 6.90 15.88
C PHE A 388 -1.62 7.55 15.43
N PHE A 389 -0.51 6.82 15.53
CA PHE A 389 0.76 7.20 14.93
C PHE A 389 1.63 5.97 14.71
N SER A 390 2.60 6.09 13.81
CA SER A 390 3.61 5.07 13.53
C SER A 390 4.96 5.46 14.15
N SER A 391 5.76 4.48 14.52
CA SER A 391 7.16 4.71 14.87
C SER A 391 8.03 3.55 14.43
N TRP A 392 9.19 3.83 13.84
CA TRP A 392 10.17 2.78 13.53
C TRP A 392 10.79 2.26 14.82
N ALA A 393 11.02 0.94 14.92
CA ALA A 393 11.64 0.34 16.10
C ALA A 393 12.99 0.98 16.46
N ARG A 394 13.77 1.40 15.46
CA ARG A 394 15.05 2.10 15.66
C ARG A 394 14.91 3.50 16.29
N TRP A 395 13.72 4.09 16.23
CA TRP A 395 13.34 5.40 16.78
C TRP A 395 12.50 5.29 18.06
N VAL A 396 12.50 4.11 18.67
CA VAL A 396 11.90 3.86 19.99
C VAL A 396 13.01 3.78 21.04
N ASN A 397 12.78 4.40 22.19
CA ASN A 397 13.70 4.42 23.32
C ASN A 397 13.98 2.98 23.79
N ARG A 398 15.26 2.58 23.76
CA ARG A 398 15.68 1.21 24.12
C ARG A 398 15.28 0.82 25.54
N LYS A 399 15.33 1.74 26.51
CA LYS A 399 14.92 1.49 27.90
C LYS A 399 13.45 1.09 27.99
N TRP A 400 12.62 1.68 27.11
CA TRP A 400 11.21 1.33 27.04
C TRP A 400 11.02 -0.05 26.40
N ILE A 401 11.73 -0.36 25.29
CA ILE A 401 11.69 -1.69 24.66
C ILE A 401 12.12 -2.79 25.64
N GLU A 402 13.21 -2.58 26.38
CA GLU A 402 13.70 -3.51 27.41
C GLU A 402 12.66 -3.78 28.49
N ARG A 403 11.85 -2.77 28.85
CA ARG A 403 10.80 -2.87 29.85
C ARG A 403 9.58 -3.65 29.35
N VAL A 404 9.10 -3.37 28.14
CA VAL A 404 7.84 -3.95 27.59
C VAL A 404 8.05 -5.25 26.80
N GLY A 405 9.32 -5.59 26.52
CA GLY A 405 9.72 -6.67 25.64
C GLY A 405 9.62 -6.27 24.16
N SER A 406 10.54 -6.81 23.34
CA SER A 406 10.57 -6.56 21.89
C SER A 406 9.51 -7.31 21.10
N ASP A 407 8.80 -8.25 21.72
CA ASP A 407 7.78 -9.05 21.05
C ASP A 407 6.66 -8.16 20.51
N GLY A 408 6.54 -8.14 19.18
CA GLY A 408 5.53 -7.37 18.48
C GLY A 408 5.91 -5.92 18.17
N ILE A 409 7.13 -5.50 18.49
CA ILE A 409 7.67 -4.19 18.07
C ILE A 409 8.50 -4.41 16.81
N SER A 410 8.02 -3.89 15.70
CA SER A 410 8.73 -3.92 14.42
C SER A 410 8.96 -2.52 13.87
N ASP A 411 9.76 -2.47 12.80
CA ASP A 411 9.70 -1.37 11.85
C ASP A 411 8.24 -1.20 11.41
N SER A 412 7.68 -0.01 11.62
CA SER A 412 6.30 0.35 11.26
C SER A 412 5.18 -0.11 12.21
N SER A 413 5.45 -0.20 13.50
CA SER A 413 4.41 -0.49 14.50
C SER A 413 3.42 0.67 14.64
N ILE A 414 2.12 0.37 14.82
CA ILE A 414 1.07 1.39 15.01
C ILE A 414 0.69 1.46 16.48
N TYR A 415 0.75 2.67 17.03
CA TYR A 415 0.36 2.97 18.39
C TYR A 415 -0.94 3.76 18.39
N CYS A 416 -1.73 3.61 19.45
CA CYS A 416 -2.98 4.33 19.61
C CYS A 416 -3.07 4.91 21.03
N TYR A 417 -3.38 6.20 21.10
CA TYR A 417 -3.65 6.91 22.33
C TYR A 417 -5.10 7.43 22.30
N VAL A 418 -5.72 7.59 23.46
CA VAL A 418 -7.13 8.00 23.58
C VAL A 418 -7.28 9.20 24.50
N SER A 419 -8.29 10.02 24.22
CA SER A 419 -8.69 11.15 25.04
C SER A 419 -10.19 11.39 24.90
N ASP A 420 -10.83 11.86 25.97
CA ASP A 420 -12.23 12.30 25.92
C ASP A 420 -12.36 13.76 25.45
N ARG A 421 -11.22 14.43 25.19
CA ARG A 421 -11.14 15.82 24.70
C ARG A 421 -10.24 15.89 23.48
N ILE A 422 -10.63 16.66 22.47
CA ILE A 422 -9.85 16.80 21.23
C ILE A 422 -8.43 17.30 21.51
N ALA A 423 -8.25 18.27 22.40
CA ALA A 423 -6.94 18.81 22.76
C ALA A 423 -6.14 17.94 23.76
N GLY A 424 -6.62 16.75 24.13
CA GLY A 424 -5.95 15.87 25.09
C GLY A 424 -6.24 16.20 26.57
N PRO A 425 -5.46 15.64 27.52
CA PRO A 425 -4.27 14.82 27.27
C PRO A 425 -4.62 13.45 26.71
N PHE A 426 -3.87 13.01 25.72
CA PHE A 426 -3.96 11.65 25.18
C PHE A 426 -3.17 10.66 26.05
N LYS A 427 -3.75 9.51 26.33
CA LYS A 427 -3.13 8.42 27.09
C LYS A 427 -3.03 7.16 26.24
N PRO A 428 -1.99 6.31 26.39
CA PRO A 428 -1.87 5.09 25.61
C PRO A 428 -3.10 4.18 25.82
N LEU A 429 -3.67 3.68 24.72
CA LEU A 429 -4.74 2.69 24.73
C LEU A 429 -4.23 1.32 25.23
N SER A 430 -2.96 1.04 24.93
CA SER A 430 -2.23 -0.17 25.28
C SER A 430 -0.76 0.15 25.52
N GLU A 431 -0.08 -0.62 26.36
CA GLU A 431 1.37 -0.52 26.54
C GLU A 431 2.16 -1.00 25.31
N LYS A 432 1.55 -1.81 24.44
CA LYS A 432 2.15 -2.32 23.20
C LYS A 432 1.43 -1.75 21.97
N PRO A 433 2.06 -1.76 20.77
CA PRO A 433 1.39 -1.41 19.52
C PRO A 433 0.05 -2.14 19.36
N ILE A 434 -0.97 -1.44 18.86
CA ILE A 434 -2.28 -2.05 18.56
C ILE A 434 -2.23 -2.93 17.31
N VAL A 435 -1.28 -2.65 16.42
CA VAL A 435 -0.98 -3.45 15.25
C VAL A 435 0.50 -3.77 15.28
N LEU A 436 0.78 -5.06 15.26
CA LEU A 436 2.13 -5.59 15.07
C LEU A 436 2.53 -5.25 13.64
N GLY A 437 3.54 -4.40 13.46
CA GLY A 437 4.02 -4.05 12.12
C GLY A 437 4.74 -5.21 11.41
N SER A 438 5.40 -4.89 10.30
CA SER A 438 6.28 -5.69 9.39
C SER A 438 5.90 -7.10 8.95
N ASP A 439 5.51 -7.99 9.85
CA ASP A 439 5.53 -9.43 9.57
C ASP A 439 4.21 -9.91 8.96
N ARG A 440 3.11 -9.25 9.34
CA ARG A 440 1.76 -9.60 8.88
C ARG A 440 1.23 -8.67 7.80
N THR A 441 1.28 -7.35 8.01
CA THR A 441 0.71 -6.36 7.06
C THR A 441 1.73 -5.78 6.09
N GLY A 442 2.96 -5.51 6.56
CA GLY A 442 3.99 -4.78 5.81
C GLY A 442 3.76 -3.27 5.71
N LEU A 443 2.71 -2.72 6.33
CA LEU A 443 2.31 -1.31 6.23
C LEU A 443 3.14 -0.39 7.13
N TYR A 444 3.47 0.78 6.59
CA TYR A 444 4.08 1.92 7.26
C TYR A 444 3.27 3.20 7.03
N GLY A 445 3.32 4.13 8.00
CA GLY A 445 2.57 5.37 7.94
C GLY A 445 1.06 5.14 7.88
N THR A 446 0.63 4.03 8.47
CA THR A 446 -0.72 3.48 8.33
C THR A 446 -1.77 4.43 8.88
N GLN A 447 -2.81 4.65 8.09
CA GLN A 447 -3.99 5.43 8.44
C GLN A 447 -5.24 4.63 8.17
N PHE A 448 -6.37 5.10 8.71
CA PHE A 448 -7.67 4.45 8.64
C PHE A 448 -8.68 5.33 7.90
N ILE A 449 -9.56 4.71 7.14
CA ILE A 449 -10.70 5.36 6.49
C ILE A 449 -11.95 4.52 6.68
N ALA A 450 -13.11 5.16 6.79
CA ALA A 450 -14.38 4.45 6.81
C ALA A 450 -14.59 3.69 5.48
N ASN A 451 -15.20 2.52 5.55
CA ASN A 451 -15.59 1.70 4.40
C ASN A 451 -17.11 1.71 4.25
N PRO A 452 -17.68 2.58 3.41
CA PRO A 452 -19.12 2.63 3.24
C PRO A 452 -19.68 1.41 2.51
N GLN A 453 -18.87 0.69 1.72
CA GLN A 453 -19.34 -0.50 1.00
C GLN A 453 -19.48 -1.72 1.92
N LYS A 454 -18.70 -1.80 3.00
CA LYS A 454 -18.63 -2.96 3.90
C LYS A 454 -19.06 -2.67 5.34
N ASN A 455 -19.55 -1.45 5.62
CA ASN A 455 -19.93 -0.98 6.96
C ASN A 455 -18.84 -1.27 8.02
N GLY A 456 -17.66 -0.69 7.82
CA GLY A 456 -16.49 -0.92 8.68
C GLY A 456 -15.36 0.08 8.40
N TRP A 457 -14.13 -0.31 8.71
CA TRP A 457 -12.93 0.51 8.50
C TRP A 457 -11.92 -0.22 7.60
N LEU A 458 -11.11 0.55 6.87
CA LEU A 458 -9.95 0.06 6.12
C LEU A 458 -8.69 0.71 6.65
N ALA A 459 -7.61 -0.05 6.72
CA ALA A 459 -6.27 0.49 6.87
C ALA A 459 -5.62 0.66 5.50
N TYR A 460 -4.85 1.73 5.35
CA TYR A 460 -4.04 2.00 4.17
C TYR A 460 -2.68 2.58 4.57
N GLY A 461 -1.67 2.43 3.73
CA GLY A 461 -0.33 2.91 4.03
C GLY A 461 0.68 2.62 2.93
N TRP A 462 1.96 2.81 3.24
CA TRP A 462 3.06 2.42 2.36
C TRP A 462 3.58 1.04 2.75
N ASN A 463 3.69 0.11 1.81
CA ASN A 463 4.36 -1.15 2.05
C ASN A 463 5.86 -0.98 1.90
N TYR A 464 6.60 -0.96 3.00
CA TYR A 464 8.03 -0.65 2.96
C TYR A 464 8.87 -1.79 2.35
N LYS A 465 8.35 -3.04 2.33
CA LYS A 465 9.03 -4.20 1.72
C LYS A 465 8.91 -4.15 0.19
N SER A 466 7.70 -4.02 -0.35
CA SER A 466 7.49 -3.91 -1.79
C SER A 466 7.74 -2.49 -2.33
N LYS A 467 7.83 -1.49 -1.45
CA LYS A 467 7.94 -0.06 -1.77
C LYS A 467 6.75 0.46 -2.56
N THR A 468 5.56 0.10 -2.10
CA THR A 468 4.31 0.33 -2.83
C THR A 468 3.20 0.98 -1.99
N LEU A 469 2.13 1.48 -2.62
CA LEU A 469 1.01 2.08 -1.92
C LEU A 469 -0.11 1.05 -1.71
N GLU A 470 -0.43 0.75 -0.47
CA GLU A 470 -1.52 -0.15 -0.13
C GLU A 470 -2.76 0.68 0.20
N VAL A 471 -3.51 1.06 -0.83
CA VAL A 471 -4.69 1.96 -0.76
C VAL A 471 -5.99 1.29 -1.22
N SER A 472 -6.09 -0.01 -1.00
CA SER A 472 -7.21 -0.86 -1.40
C SER A 472 -8.01 -1.37 -0.19
N ASP A 473 -9.06 -2.16 -0.43
CA ASP A 473 -9.87 -2.79 0.61
C ASP A 473 -9.26 -4.06 1.24
N ARG A 474 -7.95 -4.29 1.05
CA ARG A 474 -7.22 -5.48 1.50
C ARG A 474 -7.05 -5.60 3.02
N PHE A 475 -7.02 -4.47 3.72
CA PHE A 475 -6.76 -4.45 5.16
C PHE A 475 -8.00 -3.98 5.92
N PRO A 476 -9.06 -4.81 6.00
CA PRO A 476 -10.23 -4.47 6.78
C PRO A 476 -9.85 -4.41 8.27
N VAL A 477 -10.51 -3.50 8.97
CA VAL A 477 -10.25 -3.19 10.37
C VAL A 477 -11.46 -3.56 11.19
N ILE A 478 -11.25 -4.41 12.19
CA ILE A 478 -12.21 -4.63 13.26
C ILE A 478 -12.01 -3.53 14.29
N TRP A 479 -13.05 -2.76 14.57
CA TRP A 479 -13.05 -1.74 15.60
C TRP A 479 -14.26 -1.88 16.50
N GLU A 480 -14.06 -2.51 17.66
CA GLU A 480 -15.10 -2.82 18.66
C GLU A 480 -14.70 -2.26 20.02
N GLY A 481 -15.36 -1.18 20.46
CA GLY A 481 -14.95 -0.45 21.66
C GLY A 481 -13.52 0.07 21.54
N ASP A 482 -12.65 -0.36 22.45
CA ASP A 482 -11.22 -0.04 22.47
C ASP A 482 -10.35 -1.11 21.75
N ARG A 483 -10.96 -2.16 21.20
CA ARG A 483 -10.25 -3.17 20.39
C ARG A 483 -10.18 -2.71 18.93
N ILE A 484 -8.96 -2.62 18.41
CA ILE A 484 -8.66 -2.23 17.02
C ILE A 484 -7.70 -3.25 16.44
N GLU A 485 -8.10 -3.92 15.36
CA GLU A 485 -7.30 -4.97 14.72
C GLU A 485 -7.37 -4.85 13.20
N ILE A 486 -6.20 -4.89 12.54
CA ILE A 486 -6.11 -5.01 11.08
C ILE A 486 -6.10 -6.50 10.73
N LEU A 487 -7.05 -6.92 9.90
CA LEU A 487 -7.10 -8.28 9.36
C LEU A 487 -6.13 -8.41 8.18
N VAL A 488 -5.40 -9.52 8.12
CA VAL A 488 -4.42 -9.84 7.07
C VAL A 488 -4.67 -11.19 6.43
#